data_AF-A0A382PFA3-F1
#
_entry.id   AF-A0A382PFA3-F1
#
_cell.length_a   1.000
_cell.length_b   1.000
_cell.length_c   1.000
_cell.angle_alpha   90.00
_cell.angle_beta   90.00
_cell.angle_gamma   90.00
#
_symmetry.space_group_name_H-M   'P 1'
#
loop_
_entity.id
_entity.type
_entity.pdbx_description
1 polymer ?
#
loop_
_entity_poly.entity_id
_entity_poly.type
_entity_poly.pdbx_seq_one_letter_code
_entity_poly.pdbx_strand_id
1 'polypeptide(L)'
;MPDAPDPSGPTPSGEDVLPFTVDVDEAQVDELHRRLTYARWPDQVPGTGWDHGCDQQWLRNLAEYWASGFDWRAAQARINAFDQV
;
A
#
# COMPACT_ATOMS: atom_id res chain seq x y z
N MET A 1 -41.54 19.92 -3.90
CA MET A 1 -40.19 19.33 -4.01
C MET A 1 -39.71 19.11 -2.59
N PRO A 2 -39.53 17.86 -2.11
CA PRO A 2 -38.91 17.63 -0.82
C PRO A 2 -37.46 18.14 -0.85
N ASP A 3 -37.04 18.77 0.24
CA ASP A 3 -35.68 19.29 0.45
C ASP A 3 -34.63 18.19 0.20
N ALA A 4 -33.57 18.54 -0.51
CA ALA A 4 -32.41 17.68 -0.65
C ALA A 4 -31.74 17.52 0.72
N PRO A 5 -31.25 16.33 1.10
CA PRO A 5 -30.50 16.17 2.34
C PRO A 5 -29.26 17.07 2.32
N ASP A 6 -29.03 17.77 3.43
CA ASP A 6 -27.83 18.59 3.66
C ASP A 6 -26.57 17.72 3.45
N PRO A 7 -25.61 18.13 2.59
CA PRO A 7 -24.35 17.38 2.40
C PRO A 7 -23.43 17.41 3.63
N SER A 8 -23.76 18.17 4.67
CA SER A 8 -22.97 18.33 5.88
C SER A 8 -23.38 17.29 6.94
N GLY A 9 -22.94 16.05 6.76
CA GLY A 9 -22.90 15.10 7.87
C GLY A 9 -22.04 15.66 9.02
N PRO A 10 -22.30 15.28 10.28
CA PRO A 10 -21.52 15.81 11.40
C PRO A 10 -20.03 15.51 11.18
N THR A 11 -19.20 16.55 11.18
CA THR A 11 -17.75 16.40 11.35
C THR A 11 -17.52 15.67 12.67
N PRO A 12 -16.76 14.55 12.68
CA PRO A 12 -16.44 13.86 13.93
C PRO A 12 -15.76 14.88 14.85
N SER A 13 -16.35 15.08 16.03
CA SER A 13 -15.75 15.92 17.06
C SER A 13 -14.58 15.14 17.67
N GLY A 14 -13.57 15.81 18.23
CA GLY A 14 -12.35 15.16 18.73
C GLY A 14 -12.54 14.08 19.81
N GLU A 15 -13.75 13.86 20.31
CA GLU A 15 -14.12 12.73 21.18
C GLU A 15 -14.40 11.42 20.40
N ASP A 16 -14.71 11.48 19.11
CA ASP A 16 -14.97 10.32 18.23
C ASP A 16 -13.70 9.81 17.52
N VAL A 17 -12.57 10.47 17.78
CA VAL A 17 -11.28 10.26 17.11
C VAL A 17 -10.39 9.46 18.05
N LEU A 18 -10.22 8.17 17.75
CA LEU A 18 -9.49 7.22 18.60
C LEU A 18 -8.04 7.07 18.13
N PRO A 19 -7.06 7.04 19.05
CA PRO A 19 -5.67 6.77 18.70
C PRO A 19 -5.55 5.46 17.92
N PHE A 20 -4.83 5.52 16.81
CA PHE A 20 -4.56 4.38 15.95
C PHE A 20 -3.07 4.08 15.93
N THR A 21 -2.75 2.79 15.88
CA THR A 21 -1.37 2.31 15.72
C THR A 21 -1.37 1.29 14.61
N VAL A 22 -0.52 1.49 13.60
CA VAL A 22 -0.35 0.51 12.53
C VAL A 22 0.39 -0.68 13.12
N ASP A 23 -0.29 -1.82 13.14
CA ASP A 23 0.30 -3.10 13.51
C ASP A 23 0.04 -4.11 12.38
N VAL A 24 1.10 -4.44 11.66
CA VAL A 24 1.05 -5.41 10.55
C VAL A 24 1.68 -6.70 11.05
N ASP A 25 0.90 -7.78 11.05
CA ASP A 25 1.36 -9.08 11.51
C ASP A 25 2.55 -9.58 10.68
N GLU A 26 3.51 -10.23 11.33
CA GLU A 26 4.65 -10.84 10.62
C GLU A 26 4.19 -11.83 9.55
N ALA A 27 3.13 -12.60 9.83
CA ALA A 27 2.53 -13.51 8.86
C ALA A 27 2.00 -12.82 7.59
N GLN A 28 1.56 -11.56 7.68
CA GLN A 28 1.14 -10.79 6.51
C GLN A 28 2.34 -10.35 5.65
N VAL A 29 3.45 -9.98 6.31
CA VAL A 29 4.71 -9.64 5.64
C VAL A 29 5.33 -10.87 4.97
N ASP A 30 5.33 -12.01 5.64
CA ASP A 30 5.79 -13.29 5.07
C ASP A 30 4.96 -13.70 3.85
N GLU A 31 3.64 -13.55 3.94
CA GLU A 31 2.75 -13.82 2.81
C GLU A 31 3.01 -12.86 1.64
N LEU A 32 3.30 -11.59 1.91
CA LEU A 32 3.70 -10.62 0.89
C LEU A 32 4.99 -11.08 0.19
N HIS A 33 6.04 -11.41 0.94
CA HIS A 33 7.31 -11.89 0.38
C HIS A 33 7.12 -13.14 -0.47
N ARG A 34 6.30 -14.08 0.00
CA ARG A 34 5.94 -15.28 -0.77
C ARG A 34 5.26 -14.91 -2.08
N ARG A 35 4.25 -14.05 -2.07
CA ARG A 35 3.51 -13.64 -3.28
C ARG A 35 4.40 -12.95 -4.30
N LEU A 36 5.28 -12.06 -3.86
CA LEU A 36 6.21 -11.35 -4.73
C LEU A 36 7.23 -12.32 -5.36
N THR A 37 7.74 -13.27 -4.57
CA THR A 37 8.70 -14.28 -5.04
C THR A 37 8.10 -15.25 -6.06
N TYR A 38 6.84 -15.65 -5.86
CA TYR A 38 6.13 -16.59 -6.74
C TYR A 38 5.26 -15.90 -7.80
N ALA A 39 5.45 -14.59 -8.01
CA ALA A 39 4.69 -13.83 -9.00
C ALA A 39 4.90 -14.41 -10.40
N ARG A 40 3.78 -14.63 -11.11
CA ARG A 40 3.79 -15.00 -12.53
C ARG A 40 3.78 -13.73 -13.36
N TRP A 41 4.69 -13.66 -14.31
CA TRP A 41 4.91 -12.46 -15.10
C TRP A 41 4.42 -12.67 -16.54
N PRO A 42 3.63 -11.73 -17.10
CA PRO A 42 3.26 -11.78 -18.51
C PRO A 42 4.45 -11.47 -19.41
N ASP A 43 4.39 -11.82 -20.69
CA ASP A 43 5.40 -11.38 -21.66
C ASP A 43 5.21 -9.89 -22.00
N GLN A 44 6.32 -9.19 -22.24
CA GLN A 44 6.33 -7.83 -22.78
C GLN A 44 6.91 -7.83 -24.19
N VAL A 45 6.32 -7.02 -25.08
CA VAL A 45 6.82 -6.84 -26.44
C VAL A 45 8.23 -6.19 -26.37
N PRO A 46 9.25 -6.76 -27.03
CA PRO A 46 10.59 -6.21 -26.96
C PRO A 46 10.66 -4.76 -27.44
N GLY A 47 11.36 -3.91 -26.68
CA GLY A 47 11.59 -2.51 -27.06
C GLY A 47 10.43 -1.54 -26.82
N THR A 48 9.31 -1.98 -26.24
CA THR A 48 8.17 -1.08 -25.98
C THR A 48 8.28 -0.32 -24.66
N GLY A 49 9.14 -0.73 -23.73
CA GLY A 49 9.29 -0.09 -22.42
C GLY A 49 7.95 0.22 -21.76
N TRP A 50 7.66 1.52 -21.59
CA TRP A 50 6.45 2.04 -20.95
C TRP A 50 5.26 2.33 -21.90
N ASP A 51 5.41 2.10 -23.20
CA ASP A 51 4.43 2.52 -24.22
C ASP A 51 3.05 1.84 -24.05
N HIS A 52 3.00 0.72 -23.32
CA HIS A 52 1.80 -0.07 -23.10
C HIS A 52 1.49 -0.29 -21.61
N GLY A 53 1.97 0.60 -20.74
CA GLY A 53 1.78 0.52 -19.30
C GLY A 53 3.10 0.38 -18.57
N CYS A 54 3.07 -0.26 -17.39
CA CYS A 54 4.27 -0.39 -16.57
C CYS A 54 5.32 -1.25 -17.27
N ASP A 55 6.56 -0.74 -17.36
CA ASP A 55 7.67 -1.53 -17.86
C ASP A 55 7.92 -2.73 -16.94
N GLN A 56 7.92 -3.92 -17.54
CA GLN A 56 8.04 -5.18 -16.84
C GLN A 56 9.38 -5.33 -16.13
N GLN A 57 10.48 -4.88 -16.73
CA GLN A 57 11.80 -5.00 -16.12
C GLN A 57 11.87 -4.13 -14.86
N TRP A 58 11.41 -2.88 -14.96
CA TRP A 58 11.32 -2.00 -13.81
C TRP A 58 10.43 -2.58 -12.69
N LEU A 59 9.25 -3.11 -13.04
CA LEU A 59 8.34 -3.69 -12.06
C LEU A 59 8.91 -4.93 -11.36
N ARG A 60 9.65 -5.77 -12.09
CA ARG A 60 10.37 -6.93 -11.52
C ARG A 60 11.41 -6.48 -10.50
N ASN A 61 12.20 -5.46 -10.82
CA ASN A 61 13.21 -4.92 -9.91
C ASN A 61 12.56 -4.34 -8.65
N LEU A 62 11.42 -3.64 -8.80
CA LEU A 62 10.66 -3.15 -7.65
C LEU A 62 10.12 -4.30 -6.79
N ALA A 63 9.56 -5.34 -7.40
CA ALA A 63 9.06 -6.51 -6.70
C ALA A 63 10.18 -7.24 -5.94
N GLU A 64 11.38 -7.34 -6.53
CA GLU A 64 12.56 -7.92 -5.88
C GLU A 64 13.03 -7.10 -4.68
N TYR A 65 13.07 -5.77 -4.81
CA TYR A 65 13.37 -4.87 -3.71
C TYR A 65 12.37 -5.05 -2.55
N TRP A 66 11.08 -5.13 -2.84
CA TRP A 66 10.08 -5.38 -1.80
C TRP A 66 10.14 -6.77 -1.20
N ALA A 67 10.52 -7.78 -1.97
CA ALA A 67 10.60 -9.17 -1.49
C ALA A 67 11.79 -9.43 -0.56
N SER A 68 12.88 -8.67 -0.70
CA SER A 68 14.15 -8.99 -0.02
C SER A 68 14.95 -7.79 0.51
N GLY A 69 14.72 -6.59 0.02
CA GLY A 69 15.50 -5.39 0.38
C GLY A 69 14.76 -4.37 1.25
N PHE A 70 13.43 -4.40 1.26
CA PHE A 70 12.61 -3.44 1.97
C PHE A 70 12.41 -3.84 3.44
N ASP A 71 12.81 -2.96 4.36
CA ASP A 71 12.58 -3.17 5.80
C ASP A 71 11.18 -2.69 6.21
N TRP A 72 10.24 -3.64 6.29
CA TRP A 72 8.87 -3.37 6.73
C TRP A 72 8.81 -2.85 8.17
N ARG A 73 9.65 -3.36 9.09
CA ARG A 73 9.59 -2.93 10.49
C ARG A 73 10.06 -1.50 10.65
N ALA A 74 11.08 -1.08 9.91
CA ALA A 74 11.49 0.32 9.85
C ALA A 74 10.40 1.23 9.28
N ALA A 75 9.68 0.78 8.23
CA ALA A 75 8.58 1.53 7.64
C ALA A 75 7.40 1.70 8.62
N GLN A 76 6.98 0.61 9.28
CA GLN A 76 5.92 0.65 10.30
C GLN A 76 6.28 1.59 11.46
N ALA A 77 7.52 1.52 11.96
CA ALA A 77 7.99 2.41 13.01
C ALA A 77 7.97 3.88 12.57
N ARG A 78 8.38 4.17 11.33
CA ARG A 78 8.34 5.53 10.78
C ARG A 78 6.92 6.05 10.63
N ILE A 79 5.97 5.19 10.24
CA ILE A 79 4.56 5.55 10.11
C ILE A 79 3.94 5.86 11.48
N ASN A 80 4.24 5.03 12.49
CA ASN A 80 3.78 5.24 13.87
C ASN A 80 4.52 6.35 14.63
N ALA A 81 5.51 7.01 14.02
CA ALA A 81 6.20 8.15 14.61
C ALA A 81 5.39 9.46 14.56
N PHE A 82 4.25 9.44 13.88
CA PHE A 82 3.30 10.55 13.81
C PHE A 82 2.02 10.17 14.55
N ASP A 83 1.35 11.17 15.12
CA ASP A 83 0.04 10.98 15.74
C ASP A 83 -0.96 10.53 14.67
N GLN A 84 -1.52 9.35 14.86
CA GLN A 84 -2.62 8.85 14.06
C GLN A 84 -3.85 8.88 14.94
N VAL A 85 -4.66 9.89 14.70
CA VAL A 85 -5.92 10.17 15.37
C VAL A 85 -6.98 10.28 14.30
#